data_AF-R9PEG6-F1
#
_entry.id   AF-R9PEG6-F1
#
_cell.length_a   1.000
_cell.length_b   1.000
_cell.length_c   1.000
_cell.angle_alpha   90.00
_cell.angle_beta   90.00
_cell.angle_gamma   90.00
#
_symmetry.space_group_name_H-M   'P 1'
#
loop_
_entity.id
_entity.type
_entity.pdbx_description
1 polymer ?
#
loop_
_entity_poly.entity_id
_entity_poly.type
_entity_poly.pdbx_seq_one_letter_code
_entity_poly.pdbx_strand_id
1 'polypeptide(L)'
;MLSRVNTTWMVRIPRDQAWKATPRRRKKRRGLQEAVRHRRVTSQQQGGPLSASALRPGEITRHPRFRRTSASPASVCEATTAHNIPTMVRQEVLLLDIAPDANLIKQYIDHHAPGNVPPAIVDSIRYPGSGVLNMRIFHFADRLVMIMDVEDDFSFEKKAASDGGNPDVDRWETLMENFQREIKDPEGKQTGKWKRAELCFDLSQH
;
A
#
# COMPACT_ATOMS: atom_id res chain seq x y z
N MET A 1 5.69 -38.97 12.44
CA MET A 1 4.44 -38.50 11.80
C MET A 1 4.44 -36.98 11.95
N LEU A 2 5.06 -36.27 10.99
CA LEU A 2 5.20 -34.81 11.08
C LEU A 2 3.90 -34.18 10.59
N SER A 3 3.12 -33.64 11.51
CA SER A 3 1.99 -32.76 11.21
C SER A 3 2.54 -31.53 10.49
N ARG A 4 2.31 -31.44 9.17
CA ARG A 4 2.61 -30.24 8.40
C ARG A 4 1.53 -29.22 8.70
N VAL A 5 1.82 -28.33 9.65
CA VAL A 5 1.06 -27.09 9.82
C VAL A 5 1.21 -26.33 8.50
N ASN A 6 0.09 -26.13 7.82
CA ASN A 6 0.00 -25.68 6.43
C ASN A 6 -0.02 -24.14 6.43
N THR A 7 1.14 -23.55 6.74
CA THR A 7 1.29 -22.14 7.08
C THR A 7 1.62 -21.29 5.86
N THR A 8 0.59 -20.71 5.24
CA THR A 8 0.77 -19.68 4.22
C THR A 8 -0.53 -18.92 4.02
N TRP A 9 -0.55 -17.66 4.45
CA TRP A 9 -1.53 -16.69 4.00
C TRP A 9 -1.53 -16.58 2.47
N MET A 10 -2.77 -16.56 1.97
CA MET A 10 -3.18 -16.09 0.65
C MET A 10 -3.04 -17.05 -0.53
N VAL A 11 -2.11 -18.00 -0.58
CA VAL A 11 -1.93 -18.79 -1.81
C VAL A 11 -1.46 -20.22 -1.57
N ARG A 12 -2.34 -21.16 -1.94
CA ARG A 12 -1.91 -22.44 -2.52
C ARG A 12 -2.23 -22.41 -4.01
N ILE A 13 -1.82 -21.37 -4.75
CA ILE A 13 -1.90 -21.34 -6.22
C ILE A 13 -0.82 -22.29 -6.73
N PRO A 14 -1.18 -23.37 -7.45
CA PRO A 14 -0.22 -24.29 -8.02
C PRO A 14 0.66 -23.58 -9.07
N ARG A 15 1.90 -24.04 -9.24
CA ARG A 15 2.93 -23.44 -10.10
C ARG A 15 2.55 -23.35 -11.60
N ASP A 16 1.40 -23.86 -12.03
CA ASP A 16 1.10 -24.15 -13.43
C ASP A 16 -0.10 -23.40 -14.03
N GLN A 17 -0.69 -22.40 -13.37
CA GLN A 17 -1.71 -21.54 -13.99
C GLN A 17 -1.32 -20.07 -14.03
N ALA A 18 -0.51 -19.73 -15.05
CA ALA A 18 -0.34 -18.37 -15.51
C ALA A 18 -1.67 -17.83 -16.05
N TRP A 19 -2.41 -17.09 -15.22
CA TRP A 19 -3.52 -16.28 -15.69
C TRP A 19 -2.99 -15.26 -16.72
N LYS A 20 -3.48 -15.37 -17.96
CA LYS A 20 -3.19 -14.39 -19.01
C LYS A 20 -3.98 -13.12 -18.71
N ALA A 21 -3.39 -12.21 -17.93
CA ALA A 21 -3.84 -10.83 -17.91
C ALA A 21 -3.83 -10.31 -19.35
N THR A 22 -5.00 -9.92 -19.86
CA THR A 22 -5.10 -9.27 -21.17
C THR A 22 -4.40 -7.91 -21.08
N PRO A 23 -3.48 -7.56 -22.01
CA PRO A 23 -2.80 -6.27 -21.95
C PRO A 23 -3.83 -5.14 -22.12
N ARG A 24 -3.96 -4.26 -21.12
CA ARG A 24 -4.73 -3.01 -21.26
C ARG A 24 -4.11 -2.17 -22.37
N ARG A 25 -4.85 -1.96 -23.47
CA ARG A 25 -4.45 -1.08 -24.57
C ARG A 25 -4.34 0.36 -24.07
N ARG A 26 -3.12 0.90 -24.06
CA ARG A 26 -2.80 2.28 -23.66
C ARG A 26 -3.35 3.28 -24.69
N LYS A 27 -4.53 3.88 -24.45
CA LYS A 27 -4.98 5.05 -25.23
C LYS A 27 -4.25 6.30 -24.71
N LYS A 28 -3.43 6.93 -25.56
CA LYS A 28 -2.83 8.24 -25.30
C LYS A 28 -3.95 9.27 -25.11
N ARG A 29 -4.14 9.78 -23.89
CA ARG A 29 -4.94 11.00 -23.65
C ARG A 29 -4.16 12.19 -24.21
N ARG A 30 -4.60 12.73 -25.35
CA ARG A 30 -4.27 14.09 -25.79
C ARG A 30 -5.06 15.04 -24.89
N GLY A 31 -4.38 15.98 -24.26
CA GLY A 31 -4.97 16.96 -23.36
C GLY A 31 -5.87 17.95 -24.10
N LEU A 32 -7.01 18.27 -23.49
CA LEU A 32 -7.66 19.56 -23.64
C LEU A 32 -7.62 20.22 -22.27
N GLN A 33 -6.87 21.32 -22.16
CA GLN A 33 -7.01 22.27 -21.06
C GLN A 33 -8.16 23.21 -21.44
N GLU A 34 -9.26 23.18 -20.70
CA GLU A 34 -10.24 24.26 -20.75
C GLU A 34 -10.11 25.13 -19.50
N ALA A 35 -9.86 26.41 -19.76
CA ALA A 35 -9.62 27.45 -18.78
C ALA A 35 -10.93 27.86 -18.10
N VAL A 36 -11.08 27.57 -16.82
CA VAL A 36 -12.11 28.16 -15.97
C VAL A 36 -11.70 29.59 -15.63
N ARG A 37 -12.39 30.57 -16.22
CA ARG A 37 -12.25 31.99 -15.88
C ARG A 37 -12.90 32.25 -14.51
N HIS A 38 -12.10 32.44 -13.47
CA HIS A 38 -12.58 32.98 -12.20
C HIS A 38 -12.82 34.49 -12.32
N ARG A 39 -14.08 34.90 -12.10
CA ARG A 39 -14.48 36.30 -11.96
C ARG A 39 -14.01 36.79 -10.59
N ARG A 40 -12.99 37.67 -10.55
CA ARG A 40 -12.58 38.38 -9.33
C ARG A 40 -13.64 39.41 -8.96
N VAL A 41 -14.22 39.27 -7.78
CA VAL A 41 -14.90 40.37 -7.08
C VAL A 41 -13.83 41.10 -6.27
N THR A 42 -13.63 42.38 -6.56
CA THR A 42 -12.79 43.29 -5.81
C THR A 42 -13.58 43.83 -4.61
N SER A 43 -13.03 43.67 -3.41
CA SER A 43 -13.48 44.38 -2.20
C SER A 43 -12.26 45.03 -1.56
N GLN A 44 -12.17 46.35 -1.71
CA GLN A 44 -11.29 47.24 -0.97
C GLN A 44 -11.74 47.34 0.50
N GLN A 45 -10.79 47.30 1.44
CA GLN A 45 -10.72 48.15 2.64
C GLN A 45 -9.32 47.94 3.26
N GLN A 46 -8.43 48.95 3.20
CA GLN A 46 -8.08 49.89 4.29
C GLN A 46 -7.62 49.13 5.56
N GLY A 47 -6.40 49.20 6.11
CA GLY A 47 -5.36 50.23 6.14
C GLY A 47 -5.05 50.55 7.62
N GLY A 48 -3.85 50.25 8.13
CA GLY A 48 -3.39 50.68 9.47
C GLY A 48 -2.31 49.78 10.10
N PRO A 49 -1.35 50.33 10.87
CA PRO A 49 0.07 50.11 10.57
C PRO A 49 0.83 49.12 11.47
N LEU A 50 1.94 48.65 10.89
CA LEU A 50 3.03 47.92 11.52
C LEU A 50 3.84 48.85 12.44
N SER A 51 4.09 48.40 13.67
CA SER A 51 5.14 48.96 14.53
C SER A 51 6.38 48.09 14.43
N ALA A 52 7.39 48.60 13.73
CA ALA A 52 8.74 48.04 13.69
C ALA A 52 9.59 48.75 14.75
N SER A 53 10.11 47.99 15.73
CA SER A 53 11.16 48.49 16.63
C SER A 53 12.50 47.93 16.18
N ALA A 54 13.38 48.85 15.83
CA ALA A 54 14.77 48.64 15.44
C ALA A 54 15.65 48.23 16.62
N LEU A 55 16.64 47.37 16.37
CA LEU A 55 17.90 47.35 17.12
C LEU A 55 19.07 47.35 16.15
N ARG A 56 20.11 48.04 16.59
CA ARG A 56 21.15 48.74 15.84
C ARG A 56 22.36 47.86 15.45
N PRO A 57 23.21 48.37 14.54
CA PRO A 57 24.34 47.64 13.96
C PRO A 57 25.64 47.80 14.77
N GLY A 58 26.52 46.82 14.66
CA GLY A 58 27.94 46.86 15.02
C GLY A 58 28.58 45.55 14.52
N GLU A 59 29.83 45.48 14.06
CA GLU A 59 30.86 46.46 13.78
C GLU A 59 31.84 45.75 12.83
N ILE A 60 32.44 46.51 11.93
CA ILE A 60 33.35 46.04 10.89
C ILE A 60 34.75 45.96 11.51
N THR A 61 35.39 44.80 11.45
CA THR A 61 36.86 44.71 11.57
C THR A 61 37.45 43.90 10.41
N ARG A 62 38.42 44.53 9.74
CA ARG A 62 39.10 44.07 8.53
C ARG A 62 40.39 43.29 8.85
N HIS A 63 40.61 42.22 8.06
CA HIS A 63 41.89 41.72 7.49
C HIS A 63 42.97 41.14 8.44
N PRO A 64 43.79 40.14 8.00
CA PRO A 64 44.45 40.07 6.70
C PRO A 64 44.41 38.72 5.93
N ARG A 65 44.70 38.87 4.63
CA ARG A 65 44.95 37.84 3.61
C ARG A 65 45.97 36.81 4.09
N PHE A 66 45.72 35.51 3.87
CA PHE A 66 46.79 34.58 3.53
C PHE A 66 46.32 33.37 2.72
N ARG A 67 47.08 33.12 1.64
CA ARG A 67 47.21 31.92 0.78
C ARG A 67 45.98 31.37 0.05
N ARG A 68 45.99 31.62 -1.27
CA ARG A 68 45.42 30.74 -2.31
C ARG A 68 46.06 29.35 -2.17
N THR A 69 45.29 28.36 -1.75
CA THR A 69 45.52 26.96 -2.13
C THR A 69 44.57 26.65 -3.28
N SER A 70 45.14 26.10 -4.34
CA SER A 70 44.48 25.68 -5.57
C SER A 70 43.27 24.76 -5.29
N ALA A 71 42.08 25.24 -5.63
CA ALA A 71 40.93 24.37 -5.80
C ALA A 71 41.14 23.56 -7.10
N SER A 72 41.20 22.24 -6.95
CA SER A 72 41.05 21.30 -8.07
C SER A 72 39.59 21.35 -8.54
N PRO A 73 39.30 21.62 -9.83
CA PRO A 73 37.95 21.50 -10.31
C PRO A 73 37.64 20.04 -10.69
N ALA A 74 36.38 19.70 -10.53
CA ALA A 74 35.71 18.53 -11.12
C ALA A 74 36.02 17.17 -10.49
N SER A 75 35.21 16.82 -9.49
CA SER A 75 34.35 15.65 -9.66
C SER A 75 33.01 15.97 -9.01
N VAL A 76 32.16 16.62 -9.79
CA VAL A 76 30.75 16.77 -9.42
C VAL A 76 30.15 15.39 -9.52
N CYS A 77 29.56 14.96 -8.41
CA CYS A 77 28.78 13.74 -8.31
C CYS A 77 27.69 13.72 -9.39
N GLU A 78 27.72 12.76 -10.29
CA GLU A 78 26.47 12.19 -10.79
C GLU A 78 26.18 10.97 -9.93
N ALA A 79 25.60 11.23 -8.75
CA ALA A 79 24.75 10.22 -8.15
C ALA A 79 23.65 9.96 -9.17
N THR A 80 23.70 8.80 -9.82
CA THR A 80 22.63 8.29 -10.65
C THR A 80 21.34 8.52 -9.89
N THR A 81 20.54 9.48 -10.33
CA THR A 81 19.17 9.63 -9.85
C THR A 81 18.54 8.29 -10.18
N ALA A 82 18.34 7.46 -9.15
CA ALA A 82 17.48 6.30 -9.25
C ALA A 82 16.20 6.84 -9.86
N HIS A 83 15.97 6.49 -11.12
CA HIS A 83 14.78 6.90 -11.84
C HIS A 83 13.63 6.51 -10.93
N ASN A 84 12.93 7.52 -10.42
CA ASN A 84 11.77 7.34 -9.57
C ASN A 84 10.68 6.78 -10.49
N ILE A 85 10.74 5.47 -10.75
CA ILE A 85 9.71 4.75 -11.48
C ILE A 85 8.48 4.94 -10.59
N PRO A 86 7.45 5.65 -11.04
CA PRO A 86 6.24 5.81 -10.24
C PRO A 86 5.71 4.40 -9.98
N THR A 87 5.72 3.98 -8.72
CA THR A 87 5.21 2.68 -8.31
C THR A 87 3.73 2.65 -8.68
N MET A 88 3.38 1.86 -9.69
CA MET A 88 1.99 1.68 -10.07
C MET A 88 1.31 0.90 -8.96
N VAL A 89 0.30 1.50 -8.34
CA VAL A 89 -0.51 0.84 -7.32
C VAL A 89 -1.53 -0.03 -8.03
N ARG A 90 -1.54 -1.33 -7.74
CA ARG A 90 -2.56 -2.27 -8.17
C ARG A 90 -3.49 -2.59 -7.00
N GLN A 91 -4.74 -2.90 -7.31
CA GLN A 91 -5.70 -3.36 -6.32
C GLN A 91 -5.98 -4.84 -6.48
N GLU A 92 -5.93 -5.58 -5.37
CA GLU A 92 -6.34 -6.97 -5.25
C GLU A 92 -7.60 -7.05 -4.39
N VAL A 93 -8.63 -7.74 -4.88
CA VAL A 93 -9.88 -7.96 -4.15
C VAL A 93 -10.04 -9.45 -3.91
N LEU A 94 -10.16 -9.84 -2.64
CA LEU A 94 -10.28 -11.22 -2.19
C LEU A 94 -11.58 -11.43 -1.44
N LEU A 95 -12.14 -12.62 -1.56
CA LEU A 95 -13.37 -13.06 -0.95
C LEU A 95 -13.09 -14.29 -0.08
N LEU A 96 -13.74 -14.37 1.08
CA LEU A 96 -13.71 -15.54 1.97
C LEU A 96 -15.01 -15.60 2.76
N ASP A 97 -15.43 -16.79 3.19
CA ASP A 97 -16.55 -16.91 4.13
C ASP A 97 -16.04 -17.02 5.57
N ILE A 98 -16.91 -16.70 6.53
CA ILE A 98 -16.74 -17.02 7.94
C ILE A 98 -17.86 -17.98 8.35
N ALA A 99 -17.66 -18.71 9.44
CA ALA A 99 -18.68 -19.58 9.97
C ALA A 99 -19.98 -18.78 10.20
N PRO A 100 -21.15 -19.22 9.70
CA PRO A 100 -22.41 -18.49 9.80
C PRO A 100 -23.02 -18.61 11.20
N ASP A 101 -22.23 -18.24 12.21
CA ASP A 101 -22.59 -18.20 13.62
C ASP A 101 -22.30 -16.79 14.16
N ALA A 102 -23.31 -16.14 14.73
CA ALA A 102 -23.22 -14.74 15.13
C ALA A 102 -22.10 -14.47 16.16
N ASN A 103 -21.82 -15.43 17.04
CA ASN A 103 -20.77 -15.29 18.05
C ASN A 103 -19.37 -15.46 17.43
N LEU A 104 -19.20 -16.38 16.49
CA LEU A 104 -17.95 -16.53 15.74
C LEU A 104 -17.67 -15.32 14.85
N ILE A 105 -18.71 -14.78 14.19
CA ILE A 105 -18.60 -13.55 13.38
C ILE A 105 -18.14 -12.38 14.26
N LYS A 106 -18.79 -12.19 15.42
CA LYS A 106 -18.43 -11.13 16.36
C LYS A 106 -16.97 -11.26 16.82
N GLN A 107 -16.55 -12.45 17.24
CA GLN A 107 -15.17 -12.68 17.67
C GLN A 107 -14.15 -12.43 16.56
N TYR A 108 -14.44 -12.84 15.32
CA TYR A 108 -13.57 -12.57 14.18
C TYR A 108 -13.38 -11.06 13.97
N ILE A 109 -14.47 -10.28 14.05
CA ILE A 109 -14.43 -8.82 13.93
C ILE A 109 -13.66 -8.22 15.10
N ASP A 110 -13.92 -8.66 16.33
CA ASP A 110 -13.23 -8.17 17.53
C ASP A 110 -11.72 -8.42 17.43
N HIS A 111 -11.29 -9.59 16.93
CA HIS A 111 -9.87 -9.89 16.70
C HIS A 111 -9.21 -8.92 15.69
N HIS A 112 -9.95 -8.40 14.71
CA HIS A 112 -9.46 -7.46 13.70
C HIS A 112 -9.73 -5.98 14.04
N ALA A 113 -10.37 -5.69 15.18
CA ALA A 113 -10.63 -4.33 15.60
C ALA A 113 -9.31 -3.56 15.86
N PRO A 114 -9.30 -2.22 15.72
CA PRO A 114 -8.11 -1.41 15.96
C PRO A 114 -7.51 -1.68 17.35
N GLY A 115 -6.23 -2.05 17.38
CA GLY A 115 -5.50 -2.40 18.61
C GLY A 115 -5.53 -3.87 19.01
N ASN A 116 -6.39 -4.70 18.40
CA ASN A 116 -6.52 -6.12 18.76
C ASN A 116 -5.69 -7.05 17.88
N VAL A 117 -5.29 -6.60 16.68
CA VAL A 117 -4.37 -7.35 15.82
C VAL A 117 -2.97 -7.32 16.47
N PRO A 118 -2.30 -8.47 16.68
CA PRO A 118 -0.96 -8.49 17.28
C PRO A 118 0.03 -7.66 16.45
N PRO A 119 0.90 -6.86 17.09
CA PRO A 119 1.87 -6.00 16.38
C PRO A 119 2.72 -6.76 15.34
N ALA A 120 3.18 -7.98 15.68
CA ALA A 120 3.98 -8.81 14.78
C ALA A 120 3.27 -9.14 13.45
N ILE A 121 1.94 -9.25 13.45
CA ILE A 121 1.14 -9.47 12.24
C ILE A 121 1.07 -8.21 11.40
N VAL A 122 0.85 -7.07 12.05
CA VAL A 122 0.85 -5.76 11.38
C VAL A 122 2.22 -5.48 10.76
N ASP A 123 3.30 -5.81 11.46
CA ASP A 123 4.67 -5.65 10.98
C ASP A 123 5.00 -6.58 9.81
N SER A 124 4.54 -7.85 9.85
CA SER A 124 4.65 -8.77 8.71
C SER A 124 3.91 -8.24 7.47
N ILE A 125 2.71 -7.67 7.64
CA ILE A 125 1.95 -7.07 6.53
C ILE A 125 2.69 -5.85 5.97
N ARG A 126 3.23 -4.99 6.85
CA ARG A 126 3.94 -3.75 6.47
C ARG A 126 5.39 -3.95 6.05
N TYR A 127 5.91 -5.17 6.17
CA TYR A 127 7.30 -5.47 5.83
C TYR A 127 7.57 -5.03 4.39
N PRO A 128 8.66 -4.28 4.10
CA PRO A 128 8.89 -3.75 2.75
C PRO A 128 8.94 -4.81 1.64
N GLY A 129 9.36 -6.04 1.95
CA GLY A 129 9.34 -7.16 0.98
C GLY A 129 7.96 -7.79 0.75
N SER A 130 6.93 -7.36 1.49
CA SER A 130 5.56 -7.88 1.35
C SER A 130 4.86 -7.32 0.11
N GLY A 131 5.21 -6.09 -0.31
CA GLY A 131 4.57 -5.35 -1.39
C GLY A 131 3.13 -4.88 -1.09
N VAL A 132 2.66 -4.95 0.16
CA VAL A 132 1.34 -4.48 0.59
C VAL A 132 1.42 -3.03 1.08
N LEU A 133 0.71 -2.13 0.41
CA LEU A 133 0.69 -0.69 0.72
C LEU A 133 -0.48 -0.31 1.63
N ASN A 134 -1.63 -0.95 1.43
CA ASN A 134 -2.83 -0.74 2.22
C ASN A 134 -3.68 -2.02 2.21
N MET A 135 -4.42 -2.28 3.29
CA MET A 135 -5.28 -3.45 3.41
C MET A 135 -6.51 -3.13 4.25
N ARG A 136 -7.69 -3.52 3.77
CA ARG A 136 -8.97 -3.38 4.47
C ARG A 136 -9.79 -4.65 4.32
N ILE A 137 -10.47 -5.07 5.38
CA ILE A 137 -11.41 -6.19 5.35
C ILE A 137 -12.80 -5.63 5.67
N PHE A 138 -13.75 -5.93 4.80
CA PHE A 138 -15.16 -5.63 4.95
C PHE A 138 -15.90 -6.93 5.21
N HIS A 139 -16.99 -6.89 5.98
CA HIS A 139 -17.86 -8.05 6.19
C HIS A 139 -19.31 -7.68 5.88
N PHE A 140 -20.07 -8.65 5.39
CA PHE A 140 -21.52 -8.61 5.28
C PHE A 140 -22.06 -10.02 5.47
N ALA A 141 -22.96 -10.21 6.45
CA ALA A 141 -23.39 -11.54 6.89
C ALA A 141 -22.18 -12.45 7.19
N ASP A 142 -22.05 -13.56 6.49
CA ASP A 142 -20.96 -14.54 6.59
C ASP A 142 -19.88 -14.37 5.51
N ARG A 143 -19.92 -13.29 4.72
CA ARG A 143 -18.94 -12.99 3.66
C ARG A 143 -17.96 -11.92 4.08
N LEU A 144 -16.68 -12.20 3.87
CA LEU A 144 -15.58 -11.23 3.95
C LEU A 144 -15.14 -10.79 2.56
N VAL A 145 -14.76 -9.51 2.46
CA VAL A 145 -14.10 -8.92 1.30
C VAL A 145 -12.84 -8.23 1.78
N MET A 146 -11.67 -8.71 1.37
CA MET A 146 -10.41 -8.03 1.61
C MET A 146 -10.01 -7.25 0.36
N ILE A 147 -9.69 -5.97 0.52
CA ILE A 147 -9.15 -5.11 -0.52
C ILE A 147 -7.73 -4.72 -0.11
N MET A 148 -6.76 -5.00 -0.98
CA MET A 148 -5.39 -4.58 -0.81
C MET A 148 -4.97 -3.65 -1.93
N ASP A 149 -4.32 -2.56 -1.56
CA ASP A 149 -3.52 -1.79 -2.51
C ASP A 149 -2.07 -2.30 -2.39
N VAL A 150 -1.49 -2.70 -3.53
CA VAL A 150 -0.21 -3.41 -3.59
C VAL A 150 0.70 -2.78 -4.64
N GLU A 151 2.00 -3.03 -4.50
CA GLU A 151 2.99 -2.65 -5.52
C GLU A 151 2.77 -3.40 -6.84
N ASP A 152 3.27 -2.85 -7.95
CA ASP A 152 3.08 -3.42 -9.29
C ASP A 152 3.63 -4.85 -9.38
N ASP A 153 4.80 -5.08 -8.79
CA ASP A 153 5.50 -6.37 -8.78
C ASP A 153 5.04 -7.32 -7.66
N PHE A 154 3.99 -6.94 -6.91
CA PHE A 154 3.41 -7.76 -5.87
C PHE A 154 3.00 -9.12 -6.41
N SER A 155 3.34 -10.17 -5.67
CA SER A 155 2.84 -11.51 -5.91
C SER A 155 2.49 -12.15 -4.59
N PHE A 156 1.43 -12.93 -4.59
CA PHE A 156 1.01 -13.65 -3.40
C PHE A 156 2.05 -14.69 -2.96
N GLU A 157 2.79 -15.26 -3.91
CA GLU A 157 3.91 -16.17 -3.66
C GLU A 157 5.06 -15.46 -2.94
N LYS A 158 5.39 -14.23 -3.34
CA LYS A 158 6.39 -13.41 -2.62
C LYS A 158 5.92 -13.11 -1.20
N LYS A 159 4.65 -12.73 -1.03
CA LYS A 159 4.07 -12.47 0.29
C LYS A 159 4.12 -13.73 1.18
N ALA A 160 3.70 -14.86 0.64
CA ALA A 160 3.76 -16.16 1.31
C ALA A 160 5.19 -16.54 1.74
N ALA A 161 6.18 -16.34 0.86
CA ALA A 161 7.57 -16.61 1.17
C ALA A 161 8.11 -15.65 2.25
N SER A 162 7.66 -14.40 2.26
CA SER A 162 8.01 -13.41 3.29
C SER A 162 7.40 -13.72 4.66
N ASP A 163 6.20 -14.30 4.68
CA ASP A 163 5.52 -14.72 5.90
C ASP A 163 6.07 -16.06 6.43
N GLY A 164 6.63 -16.87 5.53
CA GLY A 164 7.12 -18.21 5.82
C GLY A 164 8.17 -18.24 6.93
N GLY A 165 7.91 -19.07 7.95
CA GLY A 165 8.81 -19.26 9.09
C GLY A 165 8.64 -18.22 10.20
N ASN A 166 7.65 -17.32 10.10
CA ASN A 166 7.28 -16.44 11.21
C ASN A 166 6.28 -17.15 12.15
N PRO A 167 6.68 -17.57 13.35
CA PRO A 167 5.81 -18.32 14.25
C PRO A 167 4.63 -17.52 14.77
N ASP A 168 4.69 -16.18 14.77
CA ASP A 168 3.55 -15.34 15.15
C ASP A 168 2.48 -15.34 14.06
N VAL A 169 2.90 -15.32 12.79
CA VAL A 169 1.99 -15.47 11.65
C VAL A 169 1.30 -16.82 11.69
N ASP A 170 2.04 -17.91 11.94
CA ASP A 170 1.49 -19.27 12.04
C ASP A 170 0.44 -19.40 13.15
N ARG A 171 0.70 -18.80 14.33
CA ARG A 171 -0.26 -18.78 15.45
C ARG A 171 -1.51 -17.98 15.10
N TRP A 172 -1.33 -16.84 14.45
CA TRP A 172 -2.44 -16.02 13.99
C TRP A 172 -3.28 -16.76 12.94
N GLU A 173 -2.65 -17.46 12.00
CA GLU A 173 -3.34 -18.33 11.04
C GLU A 173 -4.18 -19.39 11.74
N THR A 174 -3.57 -20.14 12.66
CA THR A 174 -4.23 -21.21 13.40
C THR A 174 -5.44 -20.68 14.18
N LEU A 175 -5.34 -19.48 14.77
CA LEU A 175 -6.47 -18.84 15.42
C LEU A 175 -7.58 -18.50 14.41
N MET A 176 -7.21 -17.90 13.27
CA MET A 176 -8.15 -17.46 12.24
C MET A 176 -8.89 -18.61 11.54
N GLU A 177 -8.26 -19.79 11.42
CA GLU A 177 -8.85 -21.00 10.86
C GLU A 177 -10.14 -21.45 11.59
N ASN A 178 -10.26 -21.15 12.88
CA ASN A 178 -11.47 -21.48 13.65
C ASN A 178 -12.72 -20.76 13.09
N PHE A 179 -12.54 -19.55 12.56
CA PHE A 179 -13.61 -18.69 12.07
C PHE A 179 -13.82 -18.83 10.56
N GLN A 180 -12.74 -18.96 9.79
CA GLN A 180 -12.77 -18.86 8.34
C GLN A 180 -13.35 -20.10 7.65
N ARG A 181 -14.04 -19.91 6.52
CA ARG A 181 -14.61 -20.95 5.67
C ARG A 181 -14.26 -20.65 4.22
N GLU A 182 -13.73 -21.65 3.51
CA GLU A 182 -13.41 -21.49 2.09
C GLU A 182 -14.70 -21.36 1.27
N ILE A 183 -14.73 -20.37 0.37
CA ILE A 183 -15.79 -20.27 -0.64
C ILE A 183 -15.61 -21.39 -1.64
N LYS A 184 -16.64 -22.20 -1.87
CA LYS A 184 -16.62 -23.23 -2.91
C LYS A 184 -16.56 -22.56 -4.28
N ASP A 185 -15.48 -22.80 -5.02
CA ASP A 185 -15.39 -22.49 -6.45
C ASP A 185 -15.98 -23.68 -7.24
N PRO A 186 -17.16 -23.52 -7.87
CA PRO A 186 -17.80 -24.60 -8.61
C PRO A 186 -16.97 -25.08 -9.81
N GLU A 187 -16.14 -24.21 -10.39
CA GLU A 187 -15.31 -24.52 -11.55
C GLU A 187 -13.93 -25.04 -11.15
N GLY A 188 -13.56 -24.93 -9.87
CA GLY A 188 -12.29 -25.39 -9.32
C GLY A 188 -11.06 -24.67 -9.91
N LYS A 189 -11.24 -23.48 -10.50
CA LYS A 189 -10.17 -22.68 -11.12
C LYS A 189 -9.26 -22.05 -10.08
N GLN A 190 -9.80 -21.71 -8.92
CA GLN A 190 -9.09 -21.05 -7.84
C GLN A 190 -8.88 -21.98 -6.66
N THR A 191 -7.63 -22.11 -6.24
CA THR A 191 -7.21 -22.88 -5.07
C THR A 191 -6.94 -21.98 -3.88
N GLY A 192 -6.97 -22.55 -2.68
CA GLY A 192 -6.71 -21.80 -1.43
C GLY A 192 -7.96 -21.12 -0.87
N LYS A 193 -7.87 -20.70 0.41
CA LYS A 193 -9.01 -20.23 1.19
C LYS A 193 -9.67 -18.97 0.61
N TRP A 194 -8.85 -17.96 0.28
CA TRP A 194 -9.31 -16.69 -0.28
C TRP A 194 -9.47 -16.82 -1.79
N LYS A 195 -10.60 -16.36 -2.33
CA LYS A 195 -10.89 -16.33 -3.77
C LYS A 195 -10.70 -14.93 -4.31
N ARG A 196 -9.95 -14.77 -5.40
CA ARG A 196 -9.75 -13.50 -6.10
C ARG A 196 -11.04 -13.13 -6.85
N ALA A 197 -11.46 -11.88 -6.71
CA ALA A 197 -12.52 -11.29 -7.51
C ALA A 197 -11.94 -10.66 -8.78
N GLU A 198 -12.69 -10.73 -9.87
CA GLU A 198 -12.33 -10.10 -11.13
C GLU A 198 -12.96 -8.71 -11.26
N LEU A 199 -12.17 -7.72 -11.66
CA LEU A 199 -12.66 -6.38 -11.94
C LEU A 199 -13.49 -6.39 -13.23
N CYS A 200 -14.80 -6.22 -13.10
CA CYS A 200 -15.72 -6.18 -14.24
C CYS A 200 -16.08 -4.76 -14.71
N PHE A 201 -15.85 -3.75 -13.88
CA PHE A 201 -16.16 -2.34 -14.18
C PHE A 201 -15.17 -1.38 -13.52
N ASP A 202 -14.77 -0.34 -14.23
CA ASP A 202 -13.88 0.72 -13.75
C ASP A 202 -14.29 2.04 -14.42
N LEU A 203 -14.81 2.96 -13.62
CA LEU A 203 -15.31 4.25 -14.12
C LEU A 203 -14.23 5.03 -14.88
N SER A 204 -12.95 4.86 -14.56
CA SER A 204 -11.86 5.58 -15.24
C SER A 204 -11.61 5.13 -16.68
N GLN A 205 -12.21 4.02 -17.10
CA GLN A 205 -12.08 3.46 -18.45
C GLN A 205 -13.17 3.92 -19.43
N HIS A 206 -14.08 4.78 -18.99
CA HIS A 206 -15.16 5.36 -19.77
C HIS A 206 -15.01 6.88 -19.85
#